data_AF-A0A7C7QN56-F1
#
_entry.id   AF-A0A7C7QN56-F1
#
_cell.length_a   1.000
_cell.length_b   1.000
_cell.length_c   1.000
_cell.angle_alpha   90.00
_cell.angle_beta   90.00
_cell.angle_gamma   90.00
#
_symmetry.space_group_name_H-M   'P 1'
#
loop_
_entity.id
_entity.type
_entity.pdbx_description
1 polymer ?
#
loop_
_entity_poly.entity_id
_entity_poly.type
_entity_poly.pdbx_seq_one_letter_code
_entity_poly.pdbx_strand_id
1 'polypeptide(L)'
;MKPPDTVIKQNEGMARFNRDLSRSIPETVRNAWGEEVAADFVSWLVSLLRDTLQLITDSSPHIQVTSAYARRKVNRLMLDRVSYLLLSGEPTLIYTDRWYWRVPIDLTFPSRGRVGCVGEVDVDTALGQVKVTDELLSQIAQRAERLAQEVLEPGSTESA
;
A
#
# COMPACT_ATOMS: atom_id res chain seq x y z
N MET A 1 -23.46 -10.17 -32.75
CA MET A 1 -22.37 -9.28 -32.30
C MET A 1 -21.09 -10.08 -32.49
N LYS A 2 -20.26 -9.73 -33.49
CA LYS A 2 -19.06 -10.49 -33.88
C LYS A 2 -17.88 -10.00 -33.01
N PRO A 3 -17.04 -10.89 -32.43
CA PRO A 3 -15.94 -10.47 -31.56
C PRO A 3 -14.87 -9.68 -32.35
N PRO A 4 -14.12 -8.78 -31.69
CA PRO A 4 -13.14 -7.91 -32.33
C PRO A 4 -11.91 -8.68 -32.78
N ASP A 5 -11.44 -8.41 -34.00
CA ASP A 5 -10.21 -9.00 -34.56
C ASP A 5 -8.99 -8.42 -33.85
N THR A 6 -8.25 -9.24 -33.08
CA THR A 6 -6.98 -8.79 -32.47
C THR A 6 -5.97 -9.93 -32.46
N VAL A 7 -4.88 -9.72 -33.21
CA VAL A 7 -3.75 -10.63 -33.36
C VAL A 7 -2.88 -10.58 -32.11
N ILE A 8 -2.94 -11.61 -31.26
CA ILE A 8 -2.03 -11.79 -30.12
C ILE A 8 -0.93 -12.77 -30.52
N LYS A 9 0.34 -12.33 -30.50
CA LYS A 9 1.50 -13.22 -30.68
C LYS A 9 1.65 -14.13 -29.45
N GLN A 10 1.40 -15.43 -29.60
CA GLN A 10 1.33 -16.38 -28.48
C GLN A 10 2.68 -17.08 -28.17
N ASN A 11 2.89 -17.35 -26.88
CA ASN A 11 3.95 -18.19 -26.31
C ASN A 11 3.45 -19.66 -26.26
N GLU A 12 4.24 -20.65 -26.70
CA GLU A 12 3.77 -22.01 -27.06
C GLU A 12 3.07 -22.77 -25.92
N GLY A 13 3.46 -22.57 -24.66
CA GLY A 13 2.80 -23.19 -23.50
C GLY A 13 1.37 -22.68 -23.27
N MET A 14 1.11 -21.40 -23.55
CA MET A 14 -0.22 -20.79 -23.45
C MET A 14 -1.12 -21.20 -24.62
N ALA A 15 -0.55 -21.41 -25.81
CA ALA A 15 -1.29 -21.86 -27.00
C ALA A 15 -1.90 -23.26 -26.84
N ARG A 16 -1.33 -24.11 -25.97
CA ARG A 16 -1.88 -25.43 -25.66
C ARG A 16 -3.04 -25.33 -24.66
N PHE A 17 -2.84 -24.58 -23.56
CA PHE A 17 -3.88 -24.32 -22.56
C PHE A 17 -5.13 -23.65 -23.16
N ASN A 18 -4.94 -22.64 -24.01
CA ASN A 18 -6.04 -21.94 -24.67
C ASN A 18 -6.85 -22.84 -25.63
N ARG A 19 -6.18 -23.78 -26.31
CA ARG A 19 -6.85 -24.79 -27.17
C ARG A 19 -7.65 -25.82 -26.37
N ASP A 20 -7.19 -26.18 -25.18
CA ASP A 20 -7.95 -27.10 -24.33
C ASP A 20 -9.18 -26.40 -23.74
N LEU A 21 -9.09 -25.09 -23.45
CA LEU A 21 -10.21 -24.26 -23.00
C LEU A 21 -11.22 -23.92 -24.11
N SER A 22 -10.79 -23.73 -25.37
CA SER A 22 -11.74 -23.52 -26.48
C SER A 22 -12.71 -24.70 -26.64
N ARG A 23 -12.27 -25.91 -26.30
CA ARG A 23 -13.13 -27.11 -26.28
C ARG A 23 -14.16 -27.13 -25.16
N SER A 24 -13.97 -26.32 -24.10
CA SER A 24 -14.99 -26.12 -23.05
C SER A 24 -16.07 -25.10 -23.41
N ILE A 25 -15.89 -24.33 -24.50
CA ILE A 25 -16.95 -23.46 -25.02
C ILE A 25 -18.10 -24.33 -25.54
N PRO A 26 -19.38 -23.98 -25.26
CA PRO A 26 -20.53 -24.68 -25.79
C PRO A 26 -20.47 -24.84 -27.31
N GLU A 27 -20.80 -26.04 -27.80
CA GLU A 27 -20.66 -26.40 -29.23
C GLU A 27 -21.47 -25.48 -30.16
N THR A 28 -22.63 -25.01 -29.71
CA THR A 28 -23.46 -24.02 -30.42
C THR A 28 -22.70 -22.72 -30.69
N VAL A 29 -21.85 -22.29 -29.76
CA VAL A 29 -21.07 -21.05 -29.86
C VAL A 29 -19.86 -21.27 -30.77
N ARG A 30 -19.17 -22.40 -30.67
CA ARG A 30 -18.07 -22.76 -31.58
C ARG A 30 -18.54 -22.83 -33.03
N ASN A 31 -19.68 -23.48 -33.28
CA ASN A 31 -20.26 -23.60 -34.62
C ASN A 31 -20.72 -22.25 -35.18
N ALA A 32 -21.23 -21.37 -34.32
CA ALA A 32 -21.68 -20.05 -34.74
C ALA A 32 -20.52 -19.08 -35.06
N TRP A 33 -19.37 -19.24 -34.39
CA TRP A 33 -18.26 -18.29 -34.49
C TRP A 33 -17.08 -18.80 -35.32
N GLY A 34 -16.95 -20.11 -35.49
CA GLY A 34 -15.79 -20.77 -36.09
C GLY A 34 -14.70 -21.06 -35.06
N GLU A 35 -13.93 -22.13 -35.29
CA GLU A 35 -12.93 -22.66 -34.34
C GLU A 35 -11.82 -21.65 -34.03
N GLU A 36 -11.37 -20.90 -35.04
CA GLU A 36 -10.31 -19.89 -34.93
C GLU A 36 -10.76 -18.71 -34.06
N VAL A 37 -11.95 -18.18 -34.33
CA VAL A 37 -12.53 -17.06 -33.57
C VAL A 37 -12.84 -17.47 -32.13
N ALA A 38 -13.29 -18.70 -31.91
CA ALA A 38 -13.50 -19.24 -30.56
C ALA A 38 -12.18 -19.35 -29.78
N ALA A 39 -11.09 -19.79 -30.43
CA ALA A 39 -9.77 -19.88 -29.81
C ALA A 39 -9.20 -18.49 -29.47
N ASP A 40 -9.35 -17.51 -30.37
CA ASP A 40 -8.92 -16.13 -30.14
C ASP A 40 -9.69 -15.47 -28.99
N PHE A 41 -11.01 -15.70 -28.92
CA PHE A 41 -11.85 -15.23 -27.81
C PHE A 41 -11.38 -15.79 -26.46
N VAL A 42 -11.08 -17.10 -26.38
CA VAL A 42 -10.53 -17.69 -25.15
C VAL A 42 -9.19 -17.06 -24.80
N SER A 43 -8.29 -16.89 -25.77
CA SER A 43 -6.99 -16.28 -25.53
C SER A 43 -7.12 -14.87 -24.97
N TRP A 44 -8.01 -14.07 -25.55
CA TRP A 44 -8.33 -12.74 -25.05
C TRP A 44 -8.92 -12.80 -23.64
N LEU A 45 -9.90 -13.66 -23.40
CA LEU A 45 -10.57 -13.78 -22.12
C LEU A 45 -9.59 -14.19 -21.01
N VAL A 46 -8.70 -15.14 -21.30
CA VAL A 46 -7.64 -15.56 -20.38
C VAL A 46 -6.67 -14.41 -20.09
N SER A 47 -6.33 -13.59 -21.09
CA SER A 47 -5.52 -12.39 -20.88
C SER A 47 -6.26 -11.36 -20.02
N LEU A 48 -7.51 -11.07 -20.34
CA LEU A 48 -8.33 -10.11 -19.60
C LEU A 48 -8.50 -10.52 -18.13
N LEU A 49 -8.78 -11.81 -17.88
CA LEU A 49 -8.91 -12.34 -16.53
C LEU A 49 -7.60 -12.26 -15.76
N ARG A 50 -6.45 -12.53 -16.42
CA ARG A 50 -5.13 -12.38 -15.79
C ARG A 50 -4.87 -10.93 -15.37
N ASP A 51 -5.07 -9.99 -16.27
CA ASP A 51 -4.80 -8.58 -16.02
C ASP A 51 -5.73 -8.05 -14.92
N THR A 52 -7.00 -8.46 -14.95
CA THR A 52 -7.99 -8.09 -13.92
C THR A 52 -7.66 -8.70 -12.56
N LEU A 53 -7.24 -9.96 -12.50
CA LEU A 53 -6.87 -10.63 -11.25
C LEU A 53 -5.57 -10.11 -10.65
N GLN A 54 -4.61 -9.69 -11.47
CA GLN A 54 -3.40 -9.00 -10.99
C GLN A 54 -3.78 -7.69 -10.28
N LEU A 55 -4.66 -6.89 -10.88
CA LEU A 55 -5.15 -5.66 -10.27
C LEU A 55 -5.86 -5.89 -8.92
N ILE A 56 -6.64 -6.97 -8.79
CA ILE A 56 -7.36 -7.32 -7.55
C ILE A 56 -6.40 -7.87 -6.46
N THR A 57 -5.37 -8.60 -6.88
CA THR A 57 -4.39 -9.18 -5.95
C THR A 57 -3.46 -8.11 -5.39
N ASP A 58 -3.01 -7.16 -6.22
CA ASP A 58 -2.17 -6.04 -5.79
C ASP A 58 -2.91 -5.10 -4.82
N SER A 59 -4.24 -5.03 -4.94
CA SER A 59 -5.10 -4.22 -4.07
C SER A 59 -5.66 -4.98 -2.85
N SER A 60 -5.39 -6.28 -2.69
CA SER A 60 -5.73 -6.99 -1.44
C SER A 60 -4.58 -6.86 -0.42
N PRO A 61 -4.87 -6.46 0.83
CA PRO A 61 -3.81 -6.23 1.80
C PRO A 61 -3.13 -7.53 2.24
N HIS A 62 -1.90 -7.74 1.75
CA HIS A 62 -1.02 -8.80 2.26
C HIS A 62 -0.35 -8.33 3.56
N ILE A 63 -1.02 -8.56 4.68
CA ILE A 63 -0.59 -8.12 6.02
C ILE A 63 0.16 -9.26 6.72
N GLN A 64 1.49 -9.21 6.71
CA GLN A 64 2.34 -10.08 7.52
C GLN A 64 2.78 -9.41 8.82
N VAL A 65 2.89 -8.08 8.78
CA VAL A 65 3.26 -7.24 9.91
C VAL A 65 2.02 -6.66 10.55
N THR A 66 1.87 -6.84 11.86
CA THR A 66 0.73 -6.29 12.61
C THR A 66 0.93 -4.80 12.90
N SER A 67 -0.18 -4.08 13.11
CA SER A 67 -0.14 -2.67 13.56
C SER A 67 0.70 -2.51 14.83
N ALA A 68 0.51 -3.39 15.82
CA ALA A 68 1.30 -3.37 17.06
C ALA A 68 2.82 -3.55 16.82
N TYR A 69 3.22 -4.38 15.86
CA TYR A 69 4.63 -4.51 15.49
C TYR A 69 5.15 -3.22 14.84
N ALA A 70 4.41 -2.66 13.87
CA ALA A 70 4.78 -1.41 13.21
C ALA A 70 4.94 -0.27 14.22
N ARG A 71 3.97 -0.11 15.14
CA ARG A 71 4.00 0.85 16.22
C ARG A 71 5.27 0.70 17.09
N ARG A 72 5.56 -0.52 17.58
CA ARG A 72 6.76 -0.77 18.40
C ARG A 72 8.06 -0.46 17.65
N LYS A 73 8.14 -0.80 16.36
CA LYS A 73 9.33 -0.58 15.53
C LYS A 73 9.59 0.91 15.34
N VAL A 74 8.54 1.67 15.03
CA VAL A 74 8.60 3.12 14.89
C VAL A 74 8.92 3.79 16.23
N ASN A 75 8.33 3.33 17.33
CA ASN A 75 8.64 3.84 18.67
C ASN A 75 10.13 3.72 19.01
N ARG A 76 10.70 2.54 18.73
CA ARG A 76 12.13 2.29 18.94
C ARG A 76 12.99 3.21 18.06
N LEU A 77 12.63 3.38 16.80
CA LEU A 77 13.35 4.27 15.89
C LEU A 77 13.38 5.72 16.41
N MET A 78 12.24 6.25 16.87
CA MET A 78 12.17 7.61 17.41
C MET A 78 13.02 7.75 18.67
N LEU A 79 12.97 6.77 19.56
CA LEU A 79 13.77 6.74 20.78
C LEU A 79 15.28 6.67 20.48
N ASP A 80 15.68 5.88 19.47
CA ASP A 80 17.09 5.66 19.12
C ASP A 80 17.68 6.82 18.32
N ARG A 81 16.87 7.56 17.53
CA ARG A 81 17.38 8.51 16.51
C ARG A 81 16.94 9.95 16.69
N VAL A 82 15.90 10.23 17.47
CA VAL A 82 15.33 11.57 17.57
C VAL A 82 15.21 12.02 19.03
N SER A 83 14.33 11.41 19.82
CA SER A 83 14.11 11.77 21.22
C SER A 83 13.23 10.75 21.94
N TYR A 84 13.47 10.59 23.24
CA TYR A 84 12.65 9.77 24.13
C TYR A 84 11.28 10.40 24.44
N LEU A 85 11.09 11.69 24.11
CA LEU A 85 9.81 12.39 24.28
C LEU A 85 8.81 12.11 23.15
N LEU A 86 9.25 11.44 22.09
CA LEU A 86 8.41 11.07 20.97
C LEU A 86 7.85 9.66 21.16
N LEU A 87 6.54 9.53 21.01
CA LEU A 87 5.82 8.27 21.14
C LEU A 87 5.03 7.97 19.86
N SER A 88 5.12 6.72 19.39
CA SER A 88 4.25 6.26 18.30
C SER A 88 2.79 6.13 18.77
N GLY A 89 1.86 6.77 18.05
CA GLY A 89 0.42 6.60 18.20
C GLY A 89 -0.12 5.35 17.49
N GLU A 90 -1.43 5.33 17.28
CA GLU A 90 -2.11 4.15 16.72
C GLU A 90 -1.97 4.09 15.19
N PRO A 91 -1.45 2.99 14.62
CA PRO A 91 -1.27 2.90 13.17
C PRO A 91 -2.58 2.77 12.41
N THR A 92 -2.64 3.39 11.24
CA THR A 92 -3.74 3.23 10.28
C THR A 92 -3.23 2.50 9.04
N LEU A 93 -4.07 1.62 8.48
CA LEU A 93 -3.74 0.91 7.24
C LEU A 93 -4.06 1.82 6.05
N ILE A 94 -3.07 2.05 5.19
CA ILE A 94 -3.22 2.89 4.00
C ILE A 94 -2.68 2.18 2.76
N TYR A 95 -3.22 2.55 1.60
CA TYR A 95 -2.72 2.11 0.30
C TYR A 95 -2.14 3.32 -0.45
N THR A 96 -0.90 3.20 -0.92
CA THR A 96 -0.27 4.19 -1.80
C THR A 96 0.23 3.50 -3.08
N ASP A 97 1.48 3.02 -3.10
CA ASP A 97 2.00 2.08 -4.11
C ASP A 97 1.84 0.61 -3.68
N ARG A 98 1.69 0.40 -2.37
CA ARG A 98 1.42 -0.87 -1.69
C ARG A 98 0.78 -0.56 -0.34
N TRP A 99 0.49 -1.60 0.44
CA TRP A 99 -0.08 -1.45 1.78
C TRP A 99 0.98 -1.07 2.82
N TYR A 100 0.66 -0.05 3.63
CA TYR A 100 1.49 0.39 4.75
C TYR A 100 0.67 0.59 6.02
N TRP A 101 1.33 0.37 7.14
CA TRP A 101 0.94 0.96 8.41
C TRP A 101 1.52 2.37 8.49
N ARG A 102 0.65 3.36 8.46
CA ARG A 102 1.00 4.75 8.75
C ARG A 102 0.94 4.96 10.25
N VAL A 103 2.08 5.25 10.85
CA VAL A 103 2.23 5.40 12.30
C VAL A 103 2.41 6.88 12.64
N PRO A 104 1.46 7.52 13.35
CA PRO A 104 1.64 8.89 13.82
C PRO A 104 2.71 8.96 14.92
N ILE A 105 3.48 10.05 14.92
CA ILE A 105 4.51 10.35 15.92
C ILE A 105 4.03 11.53 16.75
N ASP A 106 3.86 11.31 18.03
CA ASP A 106 3.35 12.32 18.93
C ASP A 106 4.44 12.80 19.90
N LEU A 107 4.53 14.11 20.08
CA LEU A 107 5.31 14.70 21.16
C LEU A 107 4.57 14.50 22.48
N THR A 108 5.33 14.11 23.50
CA THR A 108 4.84 13.89 24.85
C THR A 108 5.75 14.55 25.88
N PHE A 109 5.16 15.04 26.97
CA PHE A 109 5.91 15.51 28.14
C PHE A 109 5.47 14.74 29.38
N PRO A 110 6.38 14.39 30.30
CA PRO A 110 6.03 13.69 31.54
C PRO A 110 4.93 14.37 32.36
N SER A 111 4.92 15.71 32.38
CA SER A 111 3.95 16.51 33.14
C SER A 111 2.63 16.77 32.41
N ARG A 112 2.57 16.59 31.09
CA ARG A 112 1.40 16.96 30.26
C ARG A 112 0.84 15.83 29.41
N GLY A 113 1.49 14.67 29.39
CA GLY A 113 1.14 13.58 28.49
C GLY A 113 1.38 13.96 27.04
N ARG A 114 0.48 13.54 26.15
CA ARG A 114 0.56 13.79 24.71
C ARG A 114 0.12 15.22 24.38
N VAL A 115 0.95 15.96 23.64
CA VAL A 115 0.70 17.37 23.33
C VAL A 115 0.43 17.65 21.85
N GLY A 116 0.83 16.75 20.94
CA GLY A 116 0.44 16.85 19.53
C GLY A 116 1.24 15.93 18.61
N CYS A 117 0.70 15.69 17.42
CA CYS A 117 1.36 14.92 16.37
C CYS A 117 2.36 15.80 15.61
N VAL A 118 3.59 15.31 15.42
CA VAL A 118 4.71 16.02 14.78
C VAL A 118 5.14 15.40 13.46
N GLY A 119 4.57 14.25 13.10
CA GLY A 119 4.80 13.59 11.82
C GLY A 119 4.22 12.19 11.75
N GLU A 120 4.45 11.54 10.63
CA GLU A 120 3.96 10.19 10.36
C GLU A 120 5.10 9.39 9.72
N VAL A 121 5.15 8.09 10.03
CA VAL A 121 6.14 7.17 9.48
C VAL A 121 5.43 5.94 8.92
N ASP A 122 5.73 5.59 7.68
CA ASP A 122 5.11 4.47 7.00
C ASP A 122 5.95 3.19 7.20
N VAL A 123 5.29 2.07 7.49
CA VAL A 123 5.88 0.75 7.65
C VAL A 123 5.22 -0.22 6.69
N ASP A 124 6.01 -0.86 5.83
CA ASP A 124 5.54 -1.84 4.85
C ASP A 124 4.84 -3.02 5.55
N THR A 125 3.62 -3.37 5.12
CA THR A 125 2.83 -4.42 5.80
C THR A 125 3.31 -5.83 5.51
N ALA A 126 4.11 -6.05 4.47
CA ALA A 126 4.65 -7.35 4.10
C ALA A 126 6.01 -7.59 4.77
N LEU A 127 6.94 -6.64 4.65
CA LEU A 127 8.33 -6.80 5.10
C LEU A 127 8.63 -6.13 6.44
N GLY A 128 7.76 -5.21 6.89
CA GLY A 128 8.01 -4.41 8.09
C GLY A 128 9.12 -3.39 7.92
N GLN A 129 9.54 -3.09 6.69
CA GLN A 129 10.53 -2.06 6.42
C GLN A 129 9.96 -0.69 6.77
N VAL A 130 10.71 0.10 7.53
CA VAL A 130 10.31 1.46 7.90
C VAL A 130 10.79 2.40 6.80
N LYS A 131 9.87 3.13 6.18
CA LYS A 131 10.19 4.16 5.21
C LYS A 131 10.60 5.43 5.94
N VAL A 132 11.90 5.60 6.13
CA VAL A 132 12.47 6.77 6.79
C VAL A 132 13.71 7.26 6.05
N THR A 133 13.88 8.58 6.02
CA THR A 133 15.09 9.26 5.56
C THR A 133 15.58 10.18 6.66
N ASP A 134 16.87 10.55 6.65
CA ASP A 134 17.39 11.50 7.63
C ASP A 134 16.73 12.89 7.51
N GLU A 135 16.29 13.26 6.30
CA GLU A 135 15.48 14.46 6.06
C GLU A 135 14.13 14.39 6.80
N LEU A 136 13.40 13.28 6.70
CA LEU A 136 12.14 13.09 7.42
C LEU A 136 12.35 13.16 8.94
N LEU A 137 13.40 12.53 9.46
CA LEU A 137 13.73 12.59 10.89
C LEU A 137 14.04 14.03 11.34
N SER A 138 14.78 14.78 10.52
CA SER A 138 15.10 16.18 10.79
C SER A 138 13.83 17.05 10.81
N GLN A 139 12.90 16.83 9.89
CA GLN A 139 11.62 17.53 9.88
C GLN A 139 10.76 17.21 11.10
N ILE A 140 10.71 15.94 11.53
CA ILE A 140 10.02 15.53 12.75
C ILE A 140 10.64 16.22 13.97
N ALA A 141 11.97 16.25 14.07
CA ALA A 141 12.68 16.92 15.15
C ALA A 141 12.37 18.41 15.22
N GLN A 142 12.45 19.13 14.08
CA GLN A 142 12.13 20.55 14.00
C GLN A 142 10.68 20.85 14.37
N ARG A 143 9.74 19.99 13.94
CA ARG A 143 8.32 20.15 14.31
C ARG A 143 8.09 19.90 15.79
N ALA A 144 8.79 18.93 16.38
CA ALA A 144 8.73 18.68 17.81
C ALA A 144 9.30 19.85 18.63
N GLU A 145 10.42 20.45 18.19
CA GLU A 145 11.02 21.60 18.87
C GLU A 145 10.09 22.83 18.85
N ARG A 146 9.49 23.13 17.69
CA ARG A 146 8.53 24.23 17.59
C ARG A 146 7.32 24.02 18.49
N LEU A 147 6.73 22.81 18.45
CA LEU A 147 5.59 22.48 19.30
C LEU A 147 5.97 22.50 20.78
N ALA A 148 7.19 22.10 21.13
CA ALA A 148 7.68 22.20 22.50
C ALA A 148 7.77 23.66 22.96
N GLN A 149 8.27 24.58 22.13
CA GLN A 149 8.34 26.01 22.45
C GLN A 149 6.93 26.58 22.70
N GLU A 150 5.98 26.32 21.80
CA GLU A 150 4.59 26.76 21.94
C GLU A 150 3.94 26.26 23.23
N VAL A 151 4.20 25.01 23.60
CA VAL A 151 3.59 24.38 24.78
C VAL A 151 4.29 24.77 26.08
N LEU A 152 5.60 25.01 26.06
CA LEU A 152 6.38 25.38 27.25
C LEU A 152 6.35 26.89 27.55
N GLU A 153 6.12 27.73 26.54
CA GLU A 153 5.97 29.19 26.67
C GLU A 153 4.55 29.67 26.30
N PRO A 154 3.50 29.33 27.08
CA PRO A 154 2.11 29.61 26.72
C PRO A 154 1.69 31.10 26.84
N GLY A 155 2.57 32.08 26.59
CA GLY A 155 2.33 33.48 26.96
C GLY A 155 2.77 34.58 25.98
N SER A 156 3.22 34.28 24.76
CA SER A 156 3.76 35.28 23.83
C SER A 156 2.85 35.65 22.65
N THR A 157 1.67 35.05 22.50
CA THR A 157 0.79 35.26 21.34
C THR A 157 -0.52 36.02 21.61
N GLU A 158 -0.76 36.51 22.83
CA GLU A 158 -1.96 37.29 23.16
C GLU A 158 -1.59 38.70 23.65
N SER A 159 -1.17 39.56 22.72
CA SER A 159 -1.10 41.02 22.88
C SER A 159 -1.00 41.69 21.50
N ALA A 160 -2.15 41.90 20.86
CA ALA A 160 -2.35 42.89 19.80
C ALA A 160 -3.82 43.30 19.76
#